data_AF-A0A1V5WZF4-F1
#
_entry.id   AF-A0A1V5WZF4-F1
#
_cell.length_a   1.000
_cell.length_b   1.000
_cell.length_c   1.000
_cell.angle_alpha   90.00
_cell.angle_beta   90.00
_cell.angle_gamma   90.00
#
_symmetry.space_group_name_H-M   'P 1'
#
loop_
_entity.id
_entity.type
_entity.pdbx_description
1 polymer ?
#
loop_
_entity_poly.entity_id
_entity_poly.type
_entity_poly.pdbx_seq_one_letter_code
_entity_poly.pdbx_strand_id
1 'polypeptide(L)'
;MAAPGCAQISGVDDLAFDRKRDAGMASDAPADADDHDEFDTQEQFDGPTEEDGPSPDVDVPDGPSGTPYFGELKLRCKLINGKSRQDPTANNTHYRANLSGSSLGISVVQDNQLFLFFGDTLGAEKIWQSSTSLPDAVGYAAVDFASVADDPDLLCTELRFLLSGDKTGNVEGDFAGARMKAPAGSSLKEFIHNPAGPLNYAMQPDMPGTLEVPSGAFSHDGSIYLFYTIVSTITLQVGGSYLAKWETPSTTGDPTYQILYHVDQRFTSNGPLGGNFINIAPLVEGEYVYLFGTGKYRNSPVYLARKRLSELAEEGGFEAYDPAMSSWVEAGTPTAPVVAMPSIGELSVQYFPEIQRYVMIDQEVNAGNRIVARFAEKPQGPFSNAVTMAVMEDPAFEKKYCCDAKECVGDKIIQCDQAGFFGVYLLPTVTVHPNASFTLYFTMSTWQPYNVVLMSATFK
;
A
#
# COMPACT_ATOMS: atom_id res chain seq x y z
N MET A 1 5.85 -51.62 -0.97
CA MET A 1 6.73 -50.77 -0.15
C MET A 1 6.56 -49.35 -0.65
N ALA A 2 5.87 -48.52 0.13
CA ALA A 2 5.41 -47.20 -0.25
C ALA A 2 6.42 -46.12 0.18
N ALA A 3 6.52 -45.05 -0.62
CA ALA A 3 7.36 -43.87 -0.40
C ALA A 3 6.80 -42.97 0.73
N PRO A 4 7.64 -42.24 1.49
CA PRO A 4 7.18 -41.22 2.41
C PRO A 4 6.90 -39.90 1.67
N GLY A 5 5.77 -39.27 2.01
CA GLY A 5 5.17 -38.14 1.30
C GLY A 5 5.82 -36.78 1.56
N CYS A 6 5.65 -35.89 0.58
CA CYS A 6 5.97 -34.48 0.64
C CYS A 6 4.98 -33.74 1.54
N ALA A 7 5.49 -32.97 2.51
CA ALA A 7 4.74 -31.94 3.20
C ALA A 7 4.70 -30.68 2.32
N GLN A 8 3.50 -30.19 1.99
CA GLN A 8 3.30 -28.83 1.49
C GLN A 8 3.37 -27.88 2.69
N ILE A 9 4.15 -26.80 2.58
CA ILE A 9 4.17 -25.72 3.57
C ILE A 9 3.52 -24.50 2.91
N SER A 10 2.32 -24.20 3.38
CA SER A 10 1.55 -22.98 3.16
C SER A 10 2.25 -21.80 3.84
N GLY A 11 2.69 -20.82 3.08
CA GLY A 11 3.35 -19.61 3.60
C GLY A 11 2.94 -18.32 2.91
N VAL A 12 1.98 -18.39 1.98
CA VAL A 12 1.40 -17.21 1.30
C VAL A 12 -0.12 -17.12 1.56
N ASP A 13 -0.71 -18.14 2.18
CA ASP A 13 -2.17 -18.25 2.39
C ASP A 13 -2.64 -17.78 3.79
N ASP A 14 -1.74 -17.45 4.73
CA ASP A 14 -2.08 -17.09 6.12
C ASP A 14 -1.94 -15.59 6.43
N LEU A 15 -2.51 -14.75 5.56
CA LEU A 15 -3.05 -13.45 5.99
C LEU A 15 -4.58 -13.58 6.12
N ALA A 16 -5.01 -14.59 6.87
CA ALA A 16 -6.41 -14.83 7.17
C ALA A 16 -6.88 -13.86 8.28
N PHE A 17 -7.84 -13.02 7.92
CA PHE A 17 -8.63 -12.21 8.84
C PHE A 17 -9.41 -13.13 9.79
N ASP A 18 -9.14 -13.04 11.09
CA ASP A 18 -9.91 -13.77 12.10
C ASP A 18 -11.31 -13.12 12.24
N ARG A 19 -12.29 -13.59 11.47
CA ARG A 19 -13.71 -13.33 11.72
C ARG A 19 -14.29 -14.52 12.50
N LYS A 20 -14.32 -14.41 13.82
CA LYS A 20 -15.22 -15.24 14.64
C LYS A 20 -16.66 -15.01 14.19
N ARG A 21 -17.32 -16.04 13.65
CA ARG A 21 -18.77 -16.12 13.54
C ARG A 21 -19.30 -16.86 14.77
N ASP A 22 -20.06 -16.14 15.59
CA ASP A 22 -21.01 -16.75 16.52
C ASP A 22 -22.08 -17.50 15.72
N ALA A 23 -22.21 -18.79 16.00
CA ALA A 23 -23.40 -19.56 15.68
C ALA A 23 -23.56 -20.63 16.76
N GLY A 24 -24.54 -20.43 17.64
CA GLY A 24 -24.90 -21.41 18.66
C GLY A 24 -25.50 -22.67 18.04
N MET A 25 -25.24 -23.81 18.67
CA MET A 25 -26.13 -24.96 18.64
C MET A 25 -25.87 -25.85 19.86
N ALA A 26 -26.97 -26.22 20.50
CA ALA A 26 -27.04 -27.06 21.68
C ALA A 26 -26.73 -28.54 21.39
N SER A 27 -26.16 -29.24 22.37
CA SER A 27 -26.43 -30.67 22.61
C SER A 27 -26.02 -31.09 24.02
N ASP A 28 -26.91 -31.85 24.65
CA ASP A 28 -26.90 -32.38 26.02
C ASP A 28 -25.80 -33.44 26.32
N ALA A 29 -25.14 -33.27 27.49
CA ALA A 29 -24.84 -34.23 28.58
C ALA A 29 -24.04 -35.56 28.34
N PRO A 30 -23.50 -36.25 29.40
CA PRO A 30 -23.19 -35.84 30.79
C PRO A 30 -21.78 -36.21 31.34
N ALA A 31 -21.46 -35.62 32.49
CA ALA A 31 -20.71 -36.06 33.68
C ALA A 31 -19.61 -37.13 33.60
N ASP A 32 -18.44 -36.80 34.17
CA ASP A 32 -17.81 -37.59 35.23
C ASP A 32 -16.88 -36.70 36.09
N ALA A 33 -16.82 -37.05 37.38
CA ALA A 33 -16.37 -36.24 38.51
C ALA A 33 -14.97 -36.63 39.03
N ASP A 34 -14.56 -35.89 40.08
CA ASP A 34 -13.47 -36.13 41.04
C ASP A 34 -12.05 -35.64 40.59
N ASP A 35 -11.23 -34.93 41.37
CA ASP A 35 -11.29 -34.61 42.80
C ASP A 35 -10.35 -33.43 43.20
N HIS A 36 -10.75 -32.73 44.26
CA HIS A 36 -10.09 -31.85 45.25
C HIS A 36 -8.71 -31.17 45.03
N ASP A 37 -8.63 -29.85 45.30
CA ASP A 37 -8.19 -29.31 46.62
C ASP A 37 -8.39 -27.78 46.75
N GLU A 38 -8.89 -27.36 47.91
CA GLU A 38 -9.24 -26.00 48.34
C GLU A 38 -8.04 -25.05 48.48
N PHE A 39 -8.26 -23.73 48.28
CA PHE A 39 -8.04 -22.74 49.35
C PHE A 39 -8.80 -21.43 49.07
N ASP A 40 -9.65 -21.10 50.04
CA ASP A 40 -10.51 -19.93 50.15
C ASP A 40 -9.70 -18.68 50.55
N THR A 41 -9.88 -17.57 49.81
CA THR A 41 -9.87 -16.22 50.39
C THR A 41 -10.90 -15.36 49.69
N GLN A 42 -12.05 -15.20 50.36
CA GLN A 42 -12.99 -14.12 50.14
C GLN A 42 -12.29 -12.75 50.25
N GLU A 43 -12.24 -12.00 49.14
CA GLU A 43 -12.31 -10.54 49.19
C GLU A 43 -13.46 -10.07 48.30
N GLN A 44 -14.33 -9.33 48.97
CA GLN A 44 -15.60 -8.80 48.51
C GLN A 44 -15.33 -7.58 47.63
N PHE A 45 -15.46 -7.74 46.31
CA PHE A 45 -15.51 -6.62 45.37
C PHE A 45 -16.96 -6.13 45.27
N ASP A 46 -17.26 -5.04 45.98
CA ASP A 46 -18.42 -4.20 45.67
C ASP A 46 -18.21 -3.61 44.27
N GLY A 47 -19.03 -4.03 43.31
CA GLY A 47 -19.07 -3.46 41.97
C GLY A 47 -19.64 -2.03 42.01
N PRO A 48 -19.08 -1.08 41.25
CA PRO A 48 -19.77 0.17 41.01
C PRO A 48 -20.86 -0.07 39.96
N THR A 49 -22.07 0.33 40.32
CA THR A 49 -23.23 0.52 39.46
C THR A 49 -22.90 1.42 38.27
N GLU A 50 -23.22 0.96 37.06
CA GLU A 50 -23.24 1.76 35.84
C GLU A 50 -24.31 2.86 35.95
N GLU A 51 -23.89 4.12 36.04
CA GLU A 51 -24.68 5.26 35.58
C GLU A 51 -24.03 5.74 34.27
N ASP A 52 -24.72 5.50 33.15
CA ASP A 52 -24.41 6.03 31.83
C ASP A 52 -24.55 7.56 31.82
N GLY A 53 -23.42 8.26 31.98
CA GLY A 53 -23.28 9.66 31.61
C GLY A 53 -22.67 9.80 30.21
N PRO A 54 -23.13 10.74 29.37
CA PRO A 54 -22.56 10.92 28.04
C PRO A 54 -21.09 11.32 28.14
N SER A 55 -20.23 10.61 27.42
CA SER A 55 -18.82 10.96 27.25
C SER A 55 -18.73 12.35 26.60
N PRO A 56 -17.79 13.22 27.02
CA PRO A 56 -17.65 14.53 26.39
C PRO A 56 -17.18 14.34 24.95
N ASP A 57 -17.99 14.85 24.01
CA ASP A 57 -17.62 15.01 22.61
C ASP A 57 -16.26 15.74 22.55
N VAL A 58 -15.24 15.03 22.08
CA VAL A 58 -14.01 15.68 21.64
C VAL A 58 -14.40 16.44 20.38
N ASP A 59 -14.42 17.77 20.43
CA ASP A 59 -14.63 18.66 19.29
C ASP A 59 -13.59 18.33 18.20
N VAL A 60 -13.98 17.47 17.26
CA VAL A 60 -13.28 17.30 15.99
C VAL A 60 -13.61 18.55 15.18
N PRO A 61 -12.62 19.32 14.69
CA PRO A 61 -12.90 20.50 13.88
C PRO A 61 -13.80 20.13 12.69
N ASP A 62 -14.88 20.88 12.48
CA ASP A 62 -15.73 20.72 11.29
C ASP A 62 -14.85 20.74 10.04
N GLY A 63 -14.92 19.66 9.25
CA GLY A 63 -14.18 19.53 7.99
C GLY A 63 -14.54 20.63 6.98
N PRO A 64 -13.80 20.75 5.87
CA PRO A 64 -14.04 21.81 4.89
C PRO A 64 -15.50 21.82 4.40
N SER A 65 -16.10 23.02 4.30
CA SER A 65 -17.48 23.19 3.83
C SER A 65 -17.64 22.64 2.41
N GLY A 66 -18.60 21.75 2.21
CA GLY A 66 -18.85 21.12 0.90
C GLY A 66 -17.96 19.92 0.60
N THR A 67 -17.86 18.95 1.53
CA THR A 67 -17.20 17.66 1.26
C THR A 67 -17.91 16.96 0.08
N PRO A 68 -17.18 16.58 -0.99
CA PRO A 68 -17.77 15.90 -2.13
C PRO A 68 -18.47 14.60 -1.72
N TYR A 69 -19.59 14.29 -2.36
CA TYR A 69 -20.26 13.01 -2.15
C TYR A 69 -19.81 11.99 -3.20
N PHE A 70 -19.65 10.74 -2.76
CA PHE A 70 -19.32 9.64 -3.66
C PHE A 70 -20.50 9.31 -4.58
N GLY A 71 -20.20 9.17 -5.87
CA GLY A 71 -21.16 8.86 -6.92
C GLY A 71 -21.05 7.44 -7.46
N GLU A 72 -19.89 7.09 -8.04
CA GLU A 72 -19.71 5.79 -8.72
C GLU A 72 -18.27 5.29 -8.58
N LEU A 73 -18.10 3.97 -8.38
CA LEU A 73 -16.85 3.25 -8.52
C LEU A 73 -16.90 2.37 -9.79
N LYS A 74 -15.89 2.51 -10.64
CA LYS A 74 -15.81 1.76 -11.90
C LYS A 74 -14.41 1.20 -12.14
N LEU A 75 -14.34 -0.12 -12.37
CA LEU A 75 -13.16 -0.77 -12.95
C LEU A 75 -12.95 -0.25 -14.38
N ARG A 76 -11.73 0.22 -14.66
CA ARG A 76 -11.30 0.56 -16.02
C ARG A 76 -10.75 -0.68 -16.73
N CYS A 77 -9.80 -1.36 -16.08
CA CYS A 77 -9.22 -2.60 -16.57
C CYS A 77 -8.35 -3.29 -15.51
N LYS A 78 -8.02 -4.56 -15.73
CA LYS A 78 -6.88 -5.22 -15.08
C LYS A 78 -5.59 -4.73 -15.77
N LEU A 79 -4.69 -4.09 -15.04
CA LEU A 79 -3.36 -3.73 -15.56
C LEU A 79 -2.46 -4.96 -15.60
N ILE A 80 -2.46 -5.71 -14.50
CA ILE A 80 -1.78 -7.00 -14.29
C ILE A 80 -2.83 -8.01 -13.82
N ASN A 81 -2.83 -9.22 -14.38
CA ASN A 81 -3.77 -10.30 -14.01
C ASN A 81 -3.03 -11.54 -13.48
N GLY A 82 -3.08 -11.74 -12.16
CA GLY A 82 -2.32 -12.70 -11.35
C GLY A 82 -2.38 -14.17 -11.71
N LYS A 83 -3.45 -14.64 -12.39
CA LYS A 83 -3.81 -16.07 -12.29
C LYS A 83 -4.27 -16.75 -13.57
N SER A 84 -4.74 -16.04 -14.59
CA SER A 84 -5.31 -16.68 -15.78
C SER A 84 -4.65 -16.20 -17.07
N ARG A 85 -3.82 -17.06 -17.65
CA ARG A 85 -3.39 -16.93 -19.06
C ARG A 85 -4.56 -17.08 -20.05
N GLN A 86 -5.74 -17.51 -19.58
CA GLN A 86 -6.95 -17.60 -20.38
C GLN A 86 -7.74 -16.27 -20.42
N ASP A 87 -7.39 -15.30 -19.55
CA ASP A 87 -7.95 -13.93 -19.55
C ASP A 87 -6.80 -12.89 -19.56
N PRO A 88 -5.98 -12.84 -20.63
CA PRO A 88 -4.84 -11.93 -20.67
C PRO A 88 -5.31 -10.47 -20.67
N THR A 89 -4.60 -9.62 -19.93
CA THR A 89 -4.79 -8.17 -20.04
C THR A 89 -4.30 -7.68 -21.40
N ALA A 90 -4.81 -6.55 -21.88
CA ALA A 90 -4.33 -5.97 -23.14
C ALA A 90 -2.86 -5.50 -23.07
N ASN A 91 -2.35 -5.24 -21.85
CA ASN A 91 -0.93 -5.03 -21.60
C ASN A 91 -0.08 -6.29 -21.82
N ASN A 92 -0.68 -7.49 -21.78
CA ASN A 92 -0.05 -8.78 -22.02
C ASN A 92 1.23 -9.02 -21.20
N THR A 93 1.19 -8.70 -19.91
CA THR A 93 2.35 -8.69 -19.00
C THR A 93 3.05 -10.05 -18.91
N HIS A 94 2.30 -11.14 -19.00
CA HIS A 94 2.83 -12.50 -19.00
C HIS A 94 3.82 -12.75 -20.14
N TYR A 95 3.52 -12.25 -21.34
CA TYR A 95 4.35 -12.46 -22.51
C TYR A 95 5.38 -11.35 -22.70
N ARG A 96 4.98 -10.08 -22.50
CA ARG A 96 5.87 -8.94 -22.75
C ARG A 96 6.95 -8.74 -21.69
N ALA A 97 6.65 -9.09 -20.44
CA ALA A 97 7.52 -8.80 -19.30
C ALA A 97 7.78 -10.01 -18.40
N ASN A 98 7.33 -11.20 -18.79
CA ASN A 98 7.38 -12.39 -17.96
C ASN A 98 6.78 -12.17 -16.55
N LEU A 99 5.71 -11.37 -16.45
CA LEU A 99 5.14 -10.90 -15.19
C LEU A 99 3.70 -11.40 -15.06
N SER A 100 3.43 -12.24 -14.06
CA SER A 100 2.10 -12.80 -13.83
C SER A 100 1.29 -12.04 -12.79
N GLY A 101 1.90 -11.50 -11.74
CA GLY A 101 1.19 -10.81 -10.66
C GLY A 101 2.10 -9.84 -9.94
N SER A 102 1.52 -8.80 -9.35
CA SER A 102 2.27 -7.83 -8.55
C SER A 102 1.34 -7.14 -7.54
N SER A 103 1.89 -6.20 -6.78
CA SER A 103 1.18 -5.35 -5.84
C SER A 103 1.50 -3.87 -6.05
N LEU A 104 0.72 -3.01 -5.40
CA LEU A 104 0.86 -1.55 -5.38
C LEU A 104 0.56 -0.93 -6.75
N GLY A 105 1.46 -0.08 -7.27
CA GLY A 105 1.23 0.75 -8.45
C GLY A 105 1.28 2.24 -8.13
N ILE A 106 2.30 2.65 -7.35
CA ILE A 106 2.57 4.06 -7.00
C ILE A 106 2.96 4.79 -8.27
N SER A 107 2.27 5.89 -8.59
CA SER A 107 2.46 6.61 -9.84
C SER A 107 3.26 7.90 -9.65
N VAL A 108 4.23 8.16 -10.52
CA VAL A 108 5.06 9.38 -10.52
C VAL A 108 5.28 9.84 -11.95
N VAL A 109 5.13 11.14 -12.19
CA VAL A 109 5.47 11.77 -13.46
C VAL A 109 6.85 12.38 -13.36
N GLN A 110 7.72 12.06 -14.31
CA GLN A 110 9.04 12.66 -14.48
C GLN A 110 9.22 13.03 -15.95
N ASP A 111 9.50 14.30 -16.25
CA ASP A 111 9.73 14.79 -17.62
C ASP A 111 8.68 14.33 -18.65
N ASN A 112 7.39 14.44 -18.29
CA ASN A 112 6.24 14.00 -19.09
C ASN A 112 6.19 12.47 -19.36
N GLN A 113 6.96 11.67 -18.62
CA GLN A 113 6.87 10.21 -18.60
C GLN A 113 6.20 9.77 -17.30
N LEU A 114 5.15 8.95 -17.40
CA LEU A 114 4.52 8.32 -16.24
C LEU A 114 5.23 7.00 -15.92
N PHE A 115 5.70 6.87 -14.68
CA PHE A 115 6.23 5.64 -14.09
C PHE A 115 5.26 5.10 -13.04
N LEU A 116 5.22 3.77 -12.90
CA LEU A 116 4.48 3.06 -11.87
C LEU A 116 5.44 2.12 -11.13
N PHE A 117 5.49 2.24 -9.81
CA PHE A 117 6.32 1.40 -8.95
C PHE A 117 5.44 0.35 -8.27
N PHE A 118 5.81 -0.90 -8.49
CA PHE A 118 5.10 -2.07 -7.98
C PHE A 118 5.95 -2.77 -6.93
N GLY A 119 5.30 -3.38 -5.94
CA GLY A 119 5.95 -4.17 -4.90
C GLY A 119 6.29 -5.58 -5.39
N ASP A 120 6.33 -6.53 -4.44
CA ASP A 120 6.39 -7.98 -4.63
C ASP A 120 5.82 -8.42 -6.00
N THR A 121 6.68 -8.90 -6.90
CA THR A 121 6.29 -9.24 -8.28
C THR A 121 6.62 -10.69 -8.63
N LEU A 122 5.60 -11.40 -9.12
CA LEU A 122 5.68 -12.78 -9.57
C LEU A 122 6.01 -12.90 -11.06
N GLY A 123 6.86 -13.87 -11.37
CA GLY A 123 7.18 -14.25 -12.74
C GLY A 123 6.15 -15.18 -13.37
N ALA A 124 5.91 -15.03 -14.67
CA ALA A 124 4.99 -15.88 -15.43
C ALA A 124 5.63 -17.23 -15.87
N GLU A 125 6.94 -17.24 -16.13
CA GLU A 125 7.71 -18.37 -16.65
C GLU A 125 9.05 -18.47 -15.92
N LYS A 126 9.12 -19.40 -14.96
CA LYS A 126 10.36 -19.93 -14.35
C LYS A 126 11.24 -18.91 -13.62
N ILE A 127 10.92 -17.62 -13.63
CA ILE A 127 11.50 -16.60 -12.77
C ILE A 127 10.56 -16.34 -11.58
N TRP A 128 11.12 -15.91 -10.45
CA TRP A 128 10.40 -15.35 -9.29
C TRP A 128 9.11 -16.10 -8.92
N GLN A 129 9.27 -17.36 -8.54
CA GLN A 129 8.16 -18.23 -8.16
C GLN A 129 7.58 -17.83 -6.80
N SER A 130 6.33 -18.17 -6.52
CA SER A 130 5.64 -17.83 -5.26
C SER A 130 6.29 -18.40 -4.00
N SER A 131 7.22 -19.35 -4.14
CA SER A 131 8.01 -19.90 -3.03
C SER A 131 9.29 -19.11 -2.74
N THR A 132 9.47 -17.95 -3.37
CA THR A 132 10.67 -17.11 -3.26
C THR A 132 10.32 -15.75 -2.66
N SER A 133 11.29 -15.07 -2.07
CA SER A 133 11.18 -13.65 -1.76
C SER A 133 11.16 -12.87 -3.07
N LEU A 134 10.10 -12.10 -3.31
CA LEU A 134 9.80 -11.53 -4.62
C LEU A 134 10.42 -10.14 -4.79
N PRO A 135 11.09 -9.85 -5.91
CA PRO A 135 11.58 -8.51 -6.20
C PRO A 135 10.43 -7.58 -6.62
N ASP A 136 10.69 -6.29 -6.56
CA ASP A 136 9.83 -5.25 -7.11
C ASP A 136 9.97 -5.09 -8.63
N ALA A 137 8.99 -4.44 -9.26
CA ALA A 137 9.03 -4.12 -10.68
C ALA A 137 8.67 -2.65 -10.94
N VAL A 138 9.20 -2.12 -12.06
CA VAL A 138 8.91 -0.76 -12.52
C VAL A 138 8.18 -0.82 -13.86
N GLY A 139 6.99 -0.25 -13.88
CA GLY A 139 6.23 0.00 -15.10
C GLY A 139 6.33 1.44 -15.57
N TYR A 140 5.97 1.68 -16.82
CA TYR A 140 5.85 3.00 -17.41
C TYR A 140 4.77 3.01 -18.49
N ALA A 141 4.18 4.17 -18.76
CA ALA A 141 3.30 4.34 -19.91
C ALA A 141 4.12 4.46 -21.21
N ALA A 142 3.81 3.68 -22.25
CA ALA A 142 4.48 3.76 -23.55
C ALA A 142 4.12 5.03 -24.35
N VAL A 143 3.14 5.79 -23.86
CA VAL A 143 2.75 7.11 -24.35
C VAL A 143 3.12 8.15 -23.31
N ASP A 144 3.18 9.41 -23.72
CA ASP A 144 3.48 10.50 -22.79
C ASP A 144 2.38 10.70 -21.74
N PHE A 145 2.76 11.32 -20.62
CA PHE A 145 1.85 11.54 -19.51
C PHE A 145 0.69 12.44 -19.90
N ALA A 146 0.91 13.46 -20.74
CA ALA A 146 -0.18 14.31 -21.25
C ALA A 146 -1.32 13.47 -21.89
N SER A 147 -0.98 12.47 -22.70
CA SER A 147 -1.97 11.56 -23.28
C SER A 147 -2.68 10.74 -22.22
N VAL A 148 -1.96 10.23 -21.20
CA VAL A 148 -2.58 9.49 -20.08
C VAL A 148 -3.43 10.39 -19.19
N ALA A 149 -3.05 11.65 -19.02
CA ALA A 149 -3.80 12.62 -18.23
C ALA A 149 -5.15 12.94 -18.90
N ASP A 150 -5.15 13.04 -20.24
CA ASP A 150 -6.35 13.23 -21.06
C ASP A 150 -7.23 11.96 -21.11
N ASP A 151 -6.62 10.78 -21.28
CA ASP A 151 -7.31 9.49 -21.24
C ASP A 151 -6.56 8.44 -20.40
N PRO A 152 -6.92 8.30 -19.10
CA PRO A 152 -6.30 7.32 -18.23
C PRO A 152 -6.50 5.87 -18.66
N ASP A 153 -7.46 5.56 -19.54
CA ASP A 153 -7.62 4.20 -20.07
C ASP A 153 -6.47 3.76 -20.97
N LEU A 154 -5.64 4.69 -21.46
CA LEU A 154 -4.45 4.32 -22.22
C LEU A 154 -3.54 3.37 -21.43
N LEU A 155 -3.48 3.47 -20.09
CA LEU A 155 -2.74 2.51 -19.25
C LEU A 155 -3.21 1.05 -19.39
N CYS A 156 -4.45 0.81 -19.82
CA CYS A 156 -4.97 -0.53 -20.05
C CYS A 156 -4.29 -1.25 -21.22
N THR A 157 -3.65 -0.50 -22.13
CA THR A 157 -3.00 -1.03 -23.34
C THR A 157 -1.54 -0.59 -23.47
N GLU A 158 -1.17 0.52 -22.84
CA GLU A 158 0.14 1.16 -22.94
C GLU A 158 1.00 1.04 -21.69
N LEU A 159 0.61 0.24 -20.69
CA LEU A 159 1.54 -0.10 -19.62
C LEU A 159 2.63 -1.05 -20.16
N ARG A 160 3.88 -0.69 -19.93
CA ARG A 160 5.08 -1.52 -20.18
C ARG A 160 5.87 -1.64 -18.89
N PHE A 161 6.85 -2.54 -18.89
CA PHE A 161 7.75 -2.78 -17.77
C PHE A 161 9.19 -2.62 -18.22
N LEU A 162 10.05 -2.16 -17.31
CA LEU A 162 11.48 -2.28 -17.52
C LEU A 162 11.83 -3.76 -17.63
N LEU A 163 12.63 -4.09 -18.64
CA LEU A 163 13.07 -5.45 -18.92
C LEU A 163 14.55 -5.56 -18.63
N SER A 164 14.93 -6.69 -18.04
CA SER A 164 16.33 -7.08 -17.93
C SER A 164 16.88 -7.41 -19.32
N GLY A 165 18.20 -7.47 -19.45
CA GLY A 165 18.84 -7.92 -20.70
C GLY A 165 18.59 -9.40 -21.03
N ASP A 166 18.10 -10.18 -20.06
CA ASP A 166 17.84 -11.61 -20.17
C ASP A 166 16.35 -11.91 -20.44
N LYS A 167 16.09 -13.13 -20.90
CA LYS A 167 14.73 -13.65 -21.04
C LYS A 167 14.65 -15.14 -20.73
N THR A 168 13.55 -15.53 -20.09
CA THR A 168 13.31 -16.91 -19.69
C THR A 168 12.04 -17.44 -20.34
N GLY A 169 12.19 -18.54 -21.10
CA GLY A 169 11.05 -19.15 -21.78
C GLY A 169 10.66 -18.41 -23.05
N ASN A 170 9.35 -18.39 -23.37
CA ASN A 170 8.82 -17.81 -24.59
C ASN A 170 8.14 -16.47 -24.32
N VAL A 171 8.94 -15.52 -23.85
CA VAL A 171 8.55 -14.14 -23.51
C VAL A 171 9.40 -13.15 -24.31
N GLU A 172 8.98 -11.89 -24.39
CA GLU A 172 9.76 -10.81 -25.01
C GLU A 172 10.99 -10.45 -24.15
N GLY A 173 10.81 -10.35 -22.83
CA GLY A 173 11.88 -10.18 -21.85
C GLY A 173 11.42 -10.48 -20.42
N ASP A 174 12.37 -10.74 -19.54
CA ASP A 174 12.10 -10.84 -18.11
C ASP A 174 12.07 -9.44 -17.50
N PHE A 175 11.08 -9.12 -16.66
CA PHE A 175 11.06 -7.82 -15.98
C PHE A 175 12.34 -7.58 -15.16
N ALA A 176 12.83 -6.35 -15.16
CA ALA A 176 13.98 -5.95 -14.38
C ALA A 176 13.56 -5.66 -12.93
N GLY A 177 14.13 -6.42 -11.99
CA GLY A 177 13.93 -6.19 -10.56
C GLY A 177 14.59 -4.90 -10.09
N ALA A 178 13.95 -4.17 -9.16
CA ALA A 178 14.56 -3.01 -8.53
C ALA A 178 15.82 -3.38 -7.74
N ARG A 179 16.88 -2.60 -7.92
CA ARG A 179 18.18 -2.80 -7.26
C ARG A 179 18.56 -1.59 -6.43
N MET A 180 19.27 -1.84 -5.34
CA MET A 180 19.73 -0.82 -4.40
C MET A 180 21.25 -0.75 -4.36
N LYS A 181 21.76 0.46 -4.20
CA LYS A 181 23.15 0.74 -3.81
C LYS A 181 23.13 1.34 -2.43
N ALA A 182 23.90 0.75 -1.52
CA ALA A 182 24.06 1.28 -0.16
C ALA A 182 24.76 2.66 -0.18
N PRO A 183 24.52 3.50 0.83
CA PRO A 183 25.33 4.70 1.06
C PRO A 183 26.81 4.33 1.25
N ALA A 184 27.71 5.29 0.97
CA ALA A 184 29.14 5.08 1.16
C ALA A 184 29.45 4.75 2.63
N GLY A 185 30.09 3.60 2.87
CA GLY A 185 30.46 3.14 4.22
C GLY A 185 29.42 2.27 4.91
N SER A 186 28.24 2.07 4.33
CA SER A 186 27.18 1.21 4.88
C SER A 186 27.04 -0.12 4.12
N SER A 187 26.47 -1.12 4.78
CA SER A 187 26.11 -2.40 4.18
C SER A 187 24.67 -2.40 3.68
N LEU A 188 24.39 -3.06 2.55
CA LEU A 188 23.02 -3.28 2.08
C LEU A 188 22.14 -4.03 3.11
N LYS A 189 22.75 -4.86 3.97
CA LYS A 189 22.02 -5.62 5.00
C LYS A 189 21.41 -4.74 6.10
N GLU A 190 21.80 -3.48 6.19
CA GLU A 190 21.19 -2.50 7.08
C GLU A 190 19.82 -2.04 6.54
N PHE A 191 19.61 -2.13 5.23
CA PHE A 191 18.43 -1.61 4.53
C PHE A 191 17.56 -2.70 3.89
N ILE A 192 18.15 -3.86 3.57
CA ILE A 192 17.48 -5.02 2.97
C ILE A 192 17.65 -6.20 3.93
N HIS A 193 16.58 -6.51 4.65
CA HIS A 193 16.51 -7.63 5.59
C HIS A 193 16.03 -8.92 4.92
N ASN A 194 15.27 -8.82 3.83
CA ASN A 194 14.68 -9.96 3.12
C ASN A 194 14.95 -9.91 1.61
N PRO A 195 16.21 -10.07 1.17
CA PRO A 195 16.58 -9.92 -0.23
C PRO A 195 15.82 -10.89 -1.16
N ALA A 196 15.60 -10.47 -2.41
CA ALA A 196 14.90 -11.28 -3.39
C ALA A 196 15.65 -12.59 -3.73
N GLY A 197 14.88 -13.63 -4.03
CA GLY A 197 15.37 -14.98 -4.37
C GLY A 197 14.84 -16.08 -3.45
N PRO A 198 15.32 -17.33 -3.62
CA PRO A 198 14.87 -18.46 -2.82
C PRO A 198 15.00 -18.18 -1.33
N LEU A 199 13.94 -18.46 -0.56
CA LEU A 199 13.93 -18.25 0.89
C LEU A 199 15.14 -18.92 1.55
N ASN A 200 15.79 -18.22 2.48
CA ASN A 200 17.05 -18.59 3.16
C ASN A 200 18.33 -18.55 2.30
N TYR A 201 18.24 -18.18 1.02
CA TYR A 201 19.39 -17.96 0.15
C TYR A 201 19.41 -16.51 -0.31
N ALA A 202 20.32 -15.70 0.23
CA ALA A 202 20.51 -14.30 -0.15
C ALA A 202 21.14 -14.17 -1.55
N MET A 203 20.43 -14.63 -2.59
CA MET A 203 20.94 -14.73 -3.96
C MET A 203 21.02 -13.39 -4.67
N GLN A 204 20.14 -12.43 -4.35
CA GLN A 204 20.18 -11.05 -4.85
C GLN A 204 20.24 -10.07 -3.67
N PRO A 205 21.40 -9.91 -3.00
CA PRO A 205 21.52 -9.10 -1.80
C PRO A 205 21.26 -7.60 -2.01
N ASP A 206 21.23 -7.15 -3.27
CA ASP A 206 20.96 -5.78 -3.69
C ASP A 206 19.50 -5.56 -4.14
N MET A 207 18.68 -6.60 -4.22
CA MET A 207 17.25 -6.47 -4.53
C MET A 207 16.43 -6.58 -3.24
N PRO A 208 15.64 -5.56 -2.87
CA PRO A 208 14.59 -5.72 -1.88
C PRO A 208 13.66 -6.86 -2.27
N GLY A 209 13.24 -7.64 -1.29
CA GLY A 209 12.33 -8.76 -1.51
C GLY A 209 11.00 -8.58 -0.80
N THR A 210 10.32 -9.69 -0.53
CA THR A 210 8.94 -9.68 -0.02
C THR A 210 8.76 -8.80 1.22
N LEU A 211 7.79 -7.89 1.15
CA LEU A 211 7.46 -6.84 2.13
C LEU A 211 8.47 -5.68 2.25
N GLU A 212 9.57 -5.68 1.49
CA GLU A 212 10.52 -4.56 1.38
C GLU A 212 10.24 -3.76 0.11
N VAL A 213 9.05 -3.18 0.05
CA VAL A 213 8.44 -2.60 -1.15
C VAL A 213 8.48 -1.07 -1.11
N PRO A 214 8.31 -0.37 -2.25
CA PRO A 214 8.08 1.07 -2.22
C PRO A 214 6.76 1.36 -1.50
N SER A 215 6.74 2.37 -0.63
CA SER A 215 5.51 2.86 0.04
C SER A 215 4.98 4.15 -0.57
N GLY A 216 5.87 4.95 -1.18
CA GLY A 216 5.53 6.17 -1.90
C GLY A 216 6.72 6.72 -2.66
N ALA A 217 6.47 7.55 -3.67
CA ALA A 217 7.51 8.12 -4.51
C ALA A 217 7.13 9.51 -5.02
N PHE A 218 8.13 10.32 -5.38
CA PHE A 218 7.93 11.65 -5.94
C PHE A 218 9.07 12.05 -6.88
N SER A 219 8.79 12.97 -7.80
CA SER A 219 9.77 13.55 -8.72
C SER A 219 10.32 14.86 -8.15
N HIS A 220 11.63 15.07 -8.27
CA HIS A 220 12.28 16.35 -7.97
C HIS A 220 13.62 16.45 -8.71
N ASP A 221 13.91 17.61 -9.33
CA ASP A 221 15.18 17.94 -9.99
C ASP A 221 15.72 16.87 -10.96
N GLY A 222 14.86 16.31 -11.81
CA GLY A 222 15.28 15.31 -12.81
C GLY A 222 15.34 13.88 -12.27
N SER A 223 15.13 13.67 -10.97
CA SER A 223 15.24 12.38 -10.28
C SER A 223 13.90 11.94 -9.70
N ILE A 224 13.77 10.63 -9.47
CA ILE A 224 12.66 10.08 -8.68
C ILE A 224 13.19 9.63 -7.33
N TYR A 225 12.51 10.02 -6.26
CA TYR A 225 12.79 9.63 -4.89
C TYR A 225 11.72 8.63 -4.43
N LEU A 226 12.14 7.57 -3.75
CA LEU A 226 11.26 6.49 -3.29
C LEU A 226 11.47 6.23 -1.81
N PHE A 227 10.36 6.22 -1.06
CA PHE A 227 10.33 5.67 0.28
C PHE A 227 10.11 4.17 0.20
N TYR A 228 10.96 3.40 0.85
CA TYR A 228 10.92 1.95 0.88
C TYR A 228 10.68 1.45 2.30
N THR A 229 9.94 0.35 2.43
CA THR A 229 9.75 -0.34 3.71
C THR A 229 10.87 -1.34 3.97
N ILE A 230 11.12 -1.61 5.26
CA ILE A 230 12.05 -2.63 5.73
C ILE A 230 11.27 -3.63 6.59
N VAL A 231 11.45 -4.92 6.35
CA VAL A 231 10.72 -5.98 7.04
C VAL A 231 11.51 -6.57 8.22
N SER A 232 10.80 -6.99 9.26
CA SER A 232 11.34 -7.93 10.24
C SER A 232 11.08 -9.36 9.75
N THR A 233 12.14 -10.10 9.43
CA THR A 233 12.03 -11.50 8.97
C THR A 233 11.61 -12.47 10.08
N ILE A 234 11.61 -12.04 11.35
CA ILE A 234 11.15 -12.84 12.49
C ILE A 234 9.63 -12.73 12.63
N THR A 235 9.11 -11.51 12.58
CA THR A 235 7.67 -11.24 12.79
C THR A 235 6.88 -11.15 11.49
N LEU A 236 7.55 -11.14 10.34
CA LEU A 236 6.99 -10.94 9.00
C LEU A 236 6.12 -9.68 8.91
N GLN A 237 6.60 -8.60 9.54
CA GLN A 237 5.93 -7.29 9.56
C GLN A 237 6.93 -6.21 9.17
N VAL A 238 6.47 -5.23 8.40
CA VAL A 238 7.25 -4.01 8.13
C VAL A 238 7.38 -3.18 9.39
N GLY A 239 8.60 -2.70 9.61
CA GLY A 239 8.99 -2.01 10.83
C GLY A 239 10.07 -0.95 10.63
N GLY A 240 10.52 -0.70 9.40
CA GLY A 240 11.48 0.37 9.10
C GLY A 240 11.18 1.02 7.75
N SER A 241 11.80 2.17 7.50
CA SER A 241 11.74 2.84 6.21
C SER A 241 13.08 3.51 5.86
N TYR A 242 13.33 3.68 4.57
CA TYR A 242 14.46 4.46 4.06
C TYR A 242 14.06 5.24 2.80
N LEU A 243 14.85 6.27 2.50
CA LEU A 243 14.73 7.05 1.27
C LEU A 243 15.79 6.60 0.27
N ALA A 244 15.38 6.31 -0.96
CA ALA A 244 16.25 6.01 -2.08
C ALA A 244 16.01 6.99 -3.24
N LYS A 245 17.02 7.15 -4.10
CA LYS A 245 17.00 8.06 -5.25
C LYS A 245 17.33 7.31 -6.54
N TRP A 246 16.46 7.40 -7.52
CA TRP A 246 16.75 7.07 -8.91
C TRP A 246 17.19 8.34 -9.64
N GLU A 247 18.51 8.49 -9.80
CA GLU A 247 19.14 9.73 -10.28
C GLU A 247 18.71 10.11 -11.71
N THR A 248 18.59 9.13 -12.60
CA THR A 248 18.30 9.34 -14.01
C THR A 248 17.30 8.27 -14.46
N PRO A 249 16.01 8.44 -14.16
CA PRO A 249 14.98 7.49 -14.54
C PRO A 249 14.88 7.37 -16.06
N SER A 250 14.64 6.14 -16.53
CA SER A 250 14.60 5.80 -17.95
C SER A 250 13.60 4.67 -18.16
N THR A 251 13.05 4.58 -19.37
CA THR A 251 12.16 3.48 -19.80
C THR A 251 12.93 2.25 -20.29
N THR A 252 14.27 2.26 -20.16
CA THR A 252 15.17 1.17 -20.54
C THR A 252 16.25 0.96 -19.48
N GLY A 253 16.75 -0.27 -19.39
CA GLY A 253 17.80 -0.64 -18.43
C GLY A 253 17.24 -0.99 -17.06
N ASP A 254 18.16 -1.30 -16.14
CA ASP A 254 17.80 -1.77 -14.80
C ASP A 254 17.42 -0.60 -13.87
N PRO A 255 16.28 -0.69 -13.17
CA PRO A 255 15.92 0.29 -12.14
C PRO A 255 16.85 0.15 -10.94
N THR A 256 17.87 1.02 -10.86
CA THR A 256 18.87 0.99 -9.80
C THR A 256 18.86 2.30 -9.01
N TYR A 257 18.65 2.19 -7.70
CA TYR A 257 18.48 3.34 -6.81
C TYR A 257 19.65 3.46 -5.84
N GLN A 258 20.06 4.69 -5.56
CA GLN A 258 21.00 5.01 -4.48
C GLN A 258 20.20 5.21 -3.20
N ILE A 259 20.41 4.36 -2.19
CA ILE A 259 19.88 4.60 -0.85
C ILE A 259 20.57 5.84 -0.29
N LEU A 260 19.80 6.74 0.33
CA LEU A 260 20.31 7.94 0.97
C LEU A 260 20.49 7.69 2.48
N TYR A 261 19.41 7.34 3.19
CA TYR A 261 19.42 7.14 4.65
C TYR A 261 18.13 6.47 5.14
N HIS A 262 18.15 5.98 6.39
CA HIS A 262 16.95 5.56 7.10
C HIS A 262 16.05 6.75 7.44
N VAL A 263 14.73 6.55 7.34
CA VAL A 263 13.75 7.58 7.67
C VAL A 263 13.18 7.36 9.07
N ASP A 264 12.66 6.16 9.35
CA ASP A 264 12.09 5.82 10.66
C ASP A 264 12.11 4.29 10.90
N GLN A 265 11.88 3.87 12.14
CA GLN A 265 11.85 2.44 12.50
C GLN A 265 11.12 2.12 13.81
N ARG A 266 10.86 0.82 14.01
CA ARG A 266 10.20 0.21 15.18
C ARG A 266 10.77 -1.17 15.56
N PHE A 267 11.99 -1.51 15.12
CA PHE A 267 12.54 -2.86 15.35
C PHE A 267 12.94 -3.11 16.81
N THR A 268 13.67 -2.17 17.41
CA THR A 268 14.15 -2.25 18.81
C THR A 268 13.65 -1.07 19.63
N SER A 269 13.69 0.12 19.04
CA SER A 269 13.09 1.35 19.54
C SER A 269 12.43 2.10 18.38
N ASN A 270 11.64 3.12 18.73
CA ASN A 270 11.14 4.07 17.75
C ASN A 270 12.30 4.87 17.14
N GLY A 271 12.23 5.13 15.83
CA GLY A 271 13.21 5.92 15.09
C GLY A 271 13.03 7.44 15.23
N PRO A 272 13.76 8.23 14.43
CA PRO A 272 13.84 9.69 14.58
C PRO A 272 12.50 10.43 14.46
N LEU A 273 11.50 9.83 13.82
CA LEU A 273 10.16 10.38 13.68
C LEU A 273 9.11 9.68 14.57
N GLY A 274 9.58 9.03 15.64
CA GLY A 274 8.72 8.40 16.63
C GLY A 274 8.18 7.02 16.22
N GLY A 275 8.69 6.42 15.14
CA GLY A 275 8.19 5.15 14.61
C GLY A 275 6.83 5.28 13.93
N ASN A 276 6.49 6.47 13.43
CA ASN A 276 5.21 6.82 12.81
C ASN A 276 5.28 6.92 11.28
N PHE A 277 6.47 6.78 10.69
CA PHE A 277 6.70 6.99 9.25
C PHE A 277 7.35 5.75 8.62
N ILE A 278 6.67 4.61 8.72
CA ILE A 278 7.12 3.32 8.15
C ILE A 278 6.56 3.15 6.74
N ASN A 279 5.25 3.34 6.58
CA ASN A 279 4.60 3.43 5.28
C ASN A 279 4.25 4.91 5.02
N ILE A 280 4.79 5.47 3.93
CA ILE A 280 4.83 6.92 3.69
C ILE A 280 4.22 7.25 2.33
N ALA A 281 3.21 8.13 2.33
CA ALA A 281 2.75 8.81 1.12
C ALA A 281 3.37 10.22 1.04
N PRO A 282 4.24 10.50 0.05
CA PRO A 282 4.82 11.82 -0.12
C PRO A 282 3.93 12.76 -0.93
N LEU A 283 4.04 14.05 -0.65
CA LEU A 283 3.45 15.13 -1.43
C LEU A 283 4.46 16.28 -1.55
N VAL A 284 4.85 16.62 -2.77
CA VAL A 284 5.72 17.79 -3.01
C VAL A 284 4.86 19.05 -3.09
N GLU A 285 5.19 20.05 -2.28
CA GLU A 285 4.55 21.35 -2.31
C GLU A 285 5.50 22.48 -1.91
N GLY A 286 5.62 23.47 -2.80
CA GLY A 286 6.53 24.59 -2.61
C GLY A 286 7.97 24.10 -2.45
N GLU A 287 8.62 24.50 -1.36
CA GLU A 287 10.01 24.13 -1.05
C GLU A 287 10.15 22.80 -0.28
N TYR A 288 9.03 22.10 -0.03
CA TYR A 288 8.98 20.97 0.88
C TYR A 288 8.46 19.71 0.20
N VAL A 289 8.93 18.56 0.70
CA VAL A 289 8.19 17.30 0.62
C VAL A 289 7.50 17.06 1.95
N TYR A 290 6.19 16.83 1.89
CA TYR A 290 5.35 16.41 3.01
C TYR A 290 5.29 14.89 3.02
N LEU A 291 5.35 14.31 4.21
CA LEU A 291 5.28 12.86 4.44
C LEU A 291 4.02 12.58 5.26
N PHE A 292 3.06 11.90 4.67
CA PHE A 292 1.92 11.34 5.37
C PHE A 292 2.30 9.92 5.80
N GLY A 293 2.64 9.76 7.07
CA GLY A 293 3.22 8.54 7.61
C GLY A 293 2.25 7.72 8.44
N THR A 294 2.36 6.41 8.31
CA THR A 294 1.77 5.44 9.24
C THR A 294 2.89 4.59 9.88
N GLY A 295 2.72 4.29 11.18
CA GLY A 295 3.70 3.59 11.99
C GLY A 295 3.56 2.08 11.95
N LYS A 296 2.99 1.48 13.01
CA LYS A 296 2.80 0.03 13.11
C LYS A 296 1.97 -0.47 11.92
N TYR A 297 2.45 -1.55 11.29
CA TYR A 297 1.86 -2.10 10.06
C TYR A 297 0.35 -2.30 10.15
N ARG A 298 -0.40 -1.62 9.28
CA ARG A 298 -1.88 -1.69 9.17
C ARG A 298 -2.63 -1.34 10.47
N ASN A 299 -1.96 -0.69 11.42
CA ASN A 299 -2.45 -0.43 12.77
C ASN A 299 -1.86 0.88 13.30
N SER A 300 -2.06 1.95 12.52
CA SER A 300 -1.64 3.30 12.85
C SER A 300 -2.61 4.31 12.25
N PRO A 301 -2.85 5.45 12.93
CA PRO A 301 -3.37 6.65 12.30
C PRO A 301 -2.30 7.32 11.41
N VAL A 302 -2.68 8.41 10.74
CA VAL A 302 -1.76 9.17 9.87
C VAL A 302 -1.16 10.36 10.61
N TYR A 303 0.16 10.44 10.60
CA TYR A 303 0.94 11.56 11.09
C TYR A 303 1.52 12.34 9.91
N LEU A 304 1.89 13.60 10.15
CA LEU A 304 2.45 14.47 9.14
C LEU A 304 3.83 14.97 9.55
N ALA A 305 4.79 14.85 8.65
CA ALA A 305 6.09 15.49 8.73
C ALA A 305 6.38 16.20 7.40
N ARG A 306 7.40 17.06 7.37
CA ARG A 306 7.95 17.58 6.12
C ARG A 306 9.44 17.78 6.20
N LYS A 307 10.05 17.93 5.03
CA LYS A 307 11.47 18.24 4.86
C LYS A 307 11.68 19.16 3.67
N ARG A 308 12.67 20.04 3.75
CA ARG A 308 13.05 20.90 2.62
C ARG A 308 13.63 20.07 1.48
N LEU A 309 13.16 20.33 0.26
CA LEU A 309 13.63 19.63 -0.95
C LEU A 309 15.13 19.84 -1.17
N SER A 310 15.64 21.04 -0.88
CA SER A 310 17.06 21.41 -0.99
C SER A 310 17.99 20.65 -0.04
N GLU A 311 17.44 19.92 0.94
CA GLU A 311 18.18 19.20 1.98
C GLU A 311 17.94 17.68 1.88
N LEU A 312 17.31 17.19 0.79
CA LEU A 312 16.94 15.78 0.65
C LEU A 312 18.11 14.80 0.73
N ALA A 313 19.32 15.21 0.37
CA ALA A 313 20.52 14.37 0.40
C ALA A 313 21.05 14.12 1.82
N GLU A 314 20.77 15.02 2.76
CA GLU A 314 21.27 14.94 4.13
C GLU A 314 20.34 14.06 4.99
N GLU A 315 20.87 13.28 5.93
CA GLU A 315 20.03 12.53 6.87
C GLU A 315 19.34 13.47 7.89
N GLY A 316 18.13 13.13 8.34
CA GLY A 316 17.38 13.94 9.31
C GLY A 316 16.76 15.20 8.69
N GLY A 317 16.72 16.31 9.42
CA GLY A 317 16.18 17.59 8.92
C GLY A 317 14.66 17.64 8.73
N PHE A 318 13.95 16.66 9.30
CA PHE A 318 12.49 16.64 9.30
C PHE A 318 11.92 17.50 10.42
N GLU A 319 10.73 18.03 10.20
CA GLU A 319 9.88 18.62 11.23
C GLU A 319 8.51 17.91 11.22
N ALA A 320 7.96 17.63 12.39
CA ALA A 320 6.66 17.00 12.55
C ALA A 320 5.58 18.07 12.70
N TYR A 321 4.35 17.80 12.24
CA TYR A 321 3.23 18.71 12.42
C TYR A 321 2.39 18.28 13.62
N ASP A 322 2.10 19.24 14.50
CA ASP A 322 1.09 19.07 15.55
C ASP A 322 -0.20 19.83 15.16
N PRO A 323 -1.28 19.12 14.79
CA PRO A 323 -2.54 19.77 14.42
C PRO A 323 -3.20 20.46 15.61
N ALA A 324 -2.98 20.01 16.85
CA ALA A 324 -3.56 20.64 18.05
C ALA A 324 -2.96 22.03 18.31
N MET A 325 -1.66 22.21 18.00
CA MET A 325 -0.97 23.50 18.09
C MET A 325 -0.96 24.27 16.77
N SER A 326 -1.37 23.63 15.66
CA SER A 326 -1.23 24.16 14.30
C SER A 326 0.19 24.61 13.97
N SER A 327 1.20 23.87 14.44
CA SER A 327 2.61 24.26 14.35
C SER A 327 3.50 23.10 13.91
N TRP A 328 4.64 23.45 13.33
CA TRP A 328 5.73 22.51 13.08
C TRP A 328 6.61 22.44 14.32
N VAL A 329 6.92 21.22 14.74
CA VAL A 329 7.72 20.89 15.92
C VAL A 329 8.92 20.03 15.53
N GLU A 330 9.88 19.91 16.42
CA GLU A 330 11.05 19.05 16.23
C GLU A 330 10.63 17.61 15.95
N ALA A 331 11.34 16.95 15.01
CA ALA A 331 11.16 15.53 14.73
C ALA A 331 11.22 14.68 16.00
N GLY A 332 10.34 13.67 16.08
CA GLY A 332 10.27 12.77 17.23
C GLY A 332 9.48 13.32 18.43
N THR A 333 9.11 14.62 18.43
CA THR A 333 8.12 15.16 19.38
C THR A 333 6.78 14.43 19.16
N PRO A 334 6.13 13.90 20.21
CA PRO A 334 4.80 13.31 20.06
C PRO A 334 3.79 14.35 19.57
N THR A 335 3.10 14.05 18.47
CA THR A 335 2.04 14.91 17.91
C THR A 335 0.72 14.15 17.81
N ALA A 336 -0.39 14.88 17.71
CA ALA A 336 -1.67 14.30 17.33
C ALA A 336 -1.68 13.93 15.82
N PRO A 337 -2.42 12.89 15.40
CA PRO A 337 -2.50 12.52 13.99
C PRO A 337 -3.34 13.53 13.19
N VAL A 338 -3.03 13.71 11.91
CA VAL A 338 -3.85 14.50 10.96
C VAL A 338 -5.07 13.73 10.47
N VAL A 339 -5.07 12.40 10.58
CA VAL A 339 -6.23 11.51 10.39
C VAL A 339 -6.22 10.46 11.50
N ALA A 340 -7.24 10.47 12.35
CA ALA A 340 -7.29 9.67 13.58
C ALA A 340 -7.67 8.18 13.39
N MET A 341 -7.94 7.72 12.17
CA MET A 341 -8.37 6.35 11.90
C MET A 341 -7.24 5.35 12.26
N PRO A 342 -7.40 4.48 13.29
CA PRO A 342 -6.28 3.71 13.85
C PRO A 342 -5.79 2.52 13.01
N SER A 343 -6.41 2.21 11.88
CA SER A 343 -6.12 0.99 11.10
C SER A 343 -6.04 1.25 9.60
N ILE A 344 -5.10 2.13 9.22
CA ILE A 344 -4.81 2.43 7.82
C ILE A 344 -3.76 1.46 7.28
N GLY A 345 -4.02 0.89 6.10
CA GLY A 345 -3.06 0.13 5.29
C GLY A 345 -2.23 1.04 4.39
N GLU A 346 -2.24 0.77 3.09
CA GLU A 346 -1.61 1.68 2.12
C GLU A 346 -2.47 2.94 1.92
N LEU A 347 -1.80 4.07 1.67
CA LEU A 347 -2.43 5.36 1.42
C LEU A 347 -1.66 6.11 0.33
N SER A 348 -2.32 7.09 -0.29
CA SER A 348 -1.69 8.06 -1.18
C SER A 348 -2.34 9.43 -1.01
N VAL A 349 -1.56 10.49 -1.24
CA VAL A 349 -2.03 11.87 -1.16
C VAL A 349 -1.58 12.63 -2.40
N GLN A 350 -2.49 13.34 -3.04
CA GLN A 350 -2.19 14.22 -4.16
C GLN A 350 -2.96 15.53 -4.07
N TYR A 351 -2.37 16.61 -4.60
CA TYR A 351 -3.08 17.86 -4.83
C TYR A 351 -3.57 17.91 -6.28
N PHE A 352 -4.86 18.20 -6.47
CA PHE A 352 -5.46 18.35 -7.78
C PHE A 352 -5.87 19.82 -7.99
N PRO A 353 -5.10 20.61 -8.77
CA PRO A 353 -5.39 22.02 -9.03
C PRO A 353 -6.77 22.28 -9.62
N GLU A 354 -7.28 21.34 -10.44
CA GLU A 354 -8.55 21.44 -11.16
C GLU A 354 -9.76 21.47 -10.21
N ILE A 355 -9.63 20.80 -9.06
CA ILE A 355 -10.65 20.80 -8.00
C ILE A 355 -10.19 21.58 -6.75
N GLN A 356 -8.96 22.10 -6.75
CA GLN A 356 -8.34 22.84 -5.65
C GLN A 356 -8.42 22.10 -4.31
N ARG A 357 -8.11 20.80 -4.33
CA ARG A 357 -8.15 19.96 -3.12
C ARG A 357 -6.94 19.06 -3.04
N TYR A 358 -6.46 18.89 -1.81
CA TYR A 358 -5.63 17.75 -1.44
C TYR A 358 -6.56 16.58 -1.21
N VAL A 359 -6.31 15.48 -1.89
CA VAL A 359 -7.07 14.26 -1.76
C VAL A 359 -6.15 13.19 -1.20
N MET A 360 -6.57 12.61 -0.08
CA MET A 360 -6.00 11.37 0.44
C MET A 360 -6.94 10.23 0.06
N ILE A 361 -6.42 9.14 -0.49
CA ILE A 361 -7.13 7.86 -0.48
C ILE A 361 -6.37 6.89 0.41
N ASP A 362 -7.11 6.12 1.20
CA ASP A 362 -6.54 5.16 2.13
C ASP A 362 -7.39 3.90 2.22
N GLN A 363 -6.73 2.79 2.55
CA GLN A 363 -7.39 1.55 2.94
C GLN A 363 -7.61 1.53 4.45
N GLU A 364 -8.86 1.42 4.89
CA GLU A 364 -9.20 1.17 6.29
C GLU A 364 -9.43 -0.33 6.53
N VAL A 365 -8.46 -0.99 7.15
CA VAL A 365 -8.37 -2.46 7.21
C VAL A 365 -9.46 -3.08 8.09
N ASN A 366 -9.69 -2.52 9.28
CA ASN A 366 -10.62 -3.09 10.26
C ASN A 366 -12.06 -2.54 10.14
N ALA A 367 -12.29 -1.60 9.20
CA ALA A 367 -13.60 -1.00 8.95
C ALA A 367 -14.30 -1.65 7.73
N GLY A 368 -14.36 -2.99 7.71
CA GLY A 368 -14.90 -3.76 6.58
C GLY A 368 -13.96 -3.85 5.38
N ASN A 369 -12.66 -3.60 5.56
CA ASN A 369 -11.70 -3.46 4.47
C ASN A 369 -12.25 -2.53 3.37
N ARG A 370 -12.32 -1.24 3.70
CA ARG A 370 -12.89 -0.22 2.80
C ARG A 370 -11.84 0.70 2.23
N ILE A 371 -12.13 1.26 1.07
CA ILE A 371 -11.37 2.33 0.43
C ILE A 371 -12.14 3.62 0.65
N VAL A 372 -11.45 4.64 1.14
CA VAL A 372 -12.05 5.94 1.42
C VAL A 372 -11.24 7.05 0.77
N ALA A 373 -11.92 8.16 0.46
CA ALA A 373 -11.29 9.43 0.11
C ALA A 373 -11.49 10.45 1.24
N ARG A 374 -10.53 11.36 1.40
CA ARG A 374 -10.61 12.53 2.28
C ARG A 374 -10.10 13.75 1.53
N PHE A 375 -10.69 14.89 1.84
CA PHE A 375 -10.42 16.14 1.15
C PHE A 375 -9.94 17.20 2.13
N ALA A 376 -8.94 17.98 1.75
CA ALA A 376 -8.45 19.13 2.51
C ALA A 376 -8.16 20.32 1.59
N GLU A 377 -8.13 21.52 2.17
CA GLU A 377 -7.74 22.76 1.50
C GLU A 377 -6.26 23.12 1.68
N LYS A 378 -5.56 22.38 2.55
CA LYS A 378 -4.14 22.52 2.88
C LYS A 378 -3.54 21.12 3.08
N PRO A 379 -2.23 20.91 2.87
CA PRO A 379 -1.63 19.60 3.08
C PRO A 379 -1.72 19.18 4.56
N GLN A 380 -1.76 20.14 5.49
CA GLN A 380 -1.90 19.86 6.93
C GLN A 380 -3.34 19.49 7.36
N GLY A 381 -4.32 19.63 6.47
CA GLY A 381 -5.73 19.51 6.82
C GLY A 381 -6.36 20.81 7.35
N PRO A 382 -7.47 20.73 8.10
CA PRO A 382 -8.12 19.47 8.50
C PRO A 382 -8.64 18.69 7.27
N PHE A 383 -8.44 17.37 7.29
CA PHE A 383 -9.03 16.48 6.30
C PHE A 383 -10.51 16.26 6.64
N SER A 384 -11.35 16.13 5.62
CA SER A 384 -12.75 15.77 5.79
C SER A 384 -12.92 14.41 6.48
N ASN A 385 -14.14 14.17 6.97
CA ASN A 385 -14.60 12.82 7.27
C ASN A 385 -14.43 11.89 6.06
N ALA A 386 -14.36 10.58 6.32
CA ALA A 386 -14.16 9.56 5.31
C ALA A 386 -15.33 9.54 4.31
N VAL A 387 -15.03 9.65 3.02
CA VAL A 387 -16.00 9.39 1.96
C VAL A 387 -15.73 7.99 1.43
N THR A 388 -16.58 7.02 1.78
CA THR A 388 -16.41 5.62 1.36
C THR A 388 -16.60 5.46 -0.16
N MET A 389 -15.58 4.93 -0.83
CA MET A 389 -15.56 4.64 -2.26
C MET A 389 -15.90 3.18 -2.57
N ALA A 390 -15.46 2.27 -1.71
CA ALA A 390 -15.67 0.82 -1.82
C ALA A 390 -15.62 0.19 -0.43
N VAL A 391 -16.41 -0.86 -0.19
CA VAL A 391 -16.33 -1.71 1.00
C VAL A 391 -16.53 -3.16 0.56
N MET A 392 -15.79 -4.10 1.14
CA MET A 392 -15.82 -5.50 0.70
C MET A 392 -17.21 -6.12 0.83
N GLU A 393 -17.97 -5.75 1.86
CA GLU A 393 -19.31 -6.29 2.13
C GLU A 393 -20.44 -5.59 1.34
N ASP A 394 -20.16 -4.66 0.41
CA ASP A 394 -21.21 -4.05 -0.41
C ASP A 394 -21.77 -5.08 -1.42
N PRO A 395 -23.08 -5.43 -1.38
CA PRO A 395 -23.66 -6.39 -2.32
C PRO A 395 -23.52 -6.00 -3.79
N ALA A 396 -23.49 -4.71 -4.10
CA ALA A 396 -23.28 -4.23 -5.47
C ALA A 396 -21.82 -4.45 -5.92
N PHE A 397 -20.86 -4.17 -5.03
CA PHE A 397 -19.46 -4.52 -5.24
C PHE A 397 -19.31 -6.03 -5.42
N GLU A 398 -19.89 -6.83 -4.51
CA GLU A 398 -19.74 -8.27 -4.52
C GLU A 398 -20.22 -8.89 -5.83
N LYS A 399 -21.45 -8.55 -6.21
CA LYS A 399 -22.07 -9.02 -7.44
C LYS A 399 -21.23 -8.70 -8.67
N LYS A 400 -20.64 -7.50 -8.71
CA LYS A 400 -19.91 -7.02 -9.90
C LYS A 400 -18.48 -7.51 -9.96
N TYR A 401 -17.76 -7.52 -8.84
CA TYR A 401 -16.30 -7.65 -8.83
C TYR A 401 -15.78 -8.92 -8.14
N CYS A 402 -16.59 -9.64 -7.35
CA CYS A 402 -16.17 -10.92 -6.77
C CYS A 402 -16.17 -12.05 -7.80
N CYS A 403 -15.14 -12.90 -7.76
CA CYS A 403 -15.00 -14.06 -8.63
C CYS A 403 -16.10 -15.11 -8.41
N ASP A 404 -16.57 -15.73 -9.49
CA ASP A 404 -17.57 -16.79 -9.45
C ASP A 404 -16.85 -18.15 -9.48
N ALA A 405 -17.16 -19.06 -8.55
CA ALA A 405 -16.53 -20.39 -8.46
C ALA A 405 -14.98 -20.37 -8.55
N LYS A 406 -14.35 -19.30 -8.04
CA LYS A 406 -12.91 -19.00 -8.09
C LYS A 406 -12.35 -18.60 -9.47
N GLU A 407 -13.19 -18.47 -10.50
CA GLU A 407 -12.85 -17.90 -11.80
C GLU A 407 -13.01 -16.38 -11.77
N CYS A 408 -11.94 -15.68 -12.14
CA CYS A 408 -11.86 -14.22 -12.09
C CYS A 408 -11.71 -13.66 -13.52
N VAL A 409 -12.77 -13.77 -14.31
CA VAL A 409 -12.80 -13.37 -15.73
C VAL A 409 -13.49 -12.01 -15.90
N GLY A 410 -13.03 -11.22 -16.88
CA GLY A 410 -13.64 -9.93 -17.20
C GLY A 410 -13.57 -8.98 -16.01
N ASP A 411 -14.71 -8.41 -15.60
CA ASP A 411 -14.78 -7.46 -14.49
C ASP A 411 -14.55 -8.10 -13.11
N LYS A 412 -14.51 -9.43 -12.99
CA LYS A 412 -14.23 -10.07 -11.70
C LYS A 412 -12.73 -9.97 -11.38
N ILE A 413 -12.41 -9.32 -10.27
CA ILE A 413 -11.04 -8.94 -9.92
C ILE A 413 -10.55 -9.52 -8.59
N ILE A 414 -11.44 -10.04 -7.74
CA ILE A 414 -11.09 -10.44 -6.38
C ILE A 414 -11.90 -11.65 -5.88
N GLN A 415 -11.27 -12.59 -5.18
CA GLN A 415 -11.94 -13.65 -4.44
C GLN A 415 -12.31 -13.12 -3.05
N CYS A 416 -13.50 -12.54 -2.90
CA CYS A 416 -13.89 -11.78 -1.70
C CYS A 416 -13.96 -12.59 -0.40
N ASP A 417 -14.04 -13.91 -0.49
CA ASP A 417 -13.96 -14.83 0.64
C ASP A 417 -12.52 -15.06 1.15
N GLN A 418 -11.52 -14.73 0.33
CA GLN A 418 -10.10 -14.99 0.57
C GLN A 418 -9.25 -13.72 0.53
N ALA A 419 -9.77 -12.64 -0.06
CA ALA A 419 -9.04 -11.41 -0.31
C ALA A 419 -9.81 -10.12 0.03
N GLY A 420 -9.05 -9.03 0.13
CA GLY A 420 -9.53 -7.67 0.31
C GLY A 420 -8.75 -6.69 -0.55
N PHE A 421 -9.10 -5.41 -0.44
CA PHE A 421 -8.37 -4.34 -1.11
C PHE A 421 -7.01 -4.14 -0.47
N PHE A 422 -6.03 -3.66 -1.24
CA PHE A 422 -4.82 -3.03 -0.71
C PHE A 422 -4.11 -2.24 -1.82
N GLY A 423 -3.08 -1.47 -1.47
CA GLY A 423 -2.26 -0.75 -2.45
C GLY A 423 -3.06 0.23 -3.30
N VAL A 424 -3.76 1.18 -2.66
CA VAL A 424 -4.60 2.19 -3.32
C VAL A 424 -3.82 3.47 -3.60
N TYR A 425 -3.42 3.68 -4.87
CA TYR A 425 -2.59 4.82 -5.25
C TYR A 425 -3.22 5.68 -6.33
N LEU A 426 -3.44 6.96 -6.01
CA LEU A 426 -3.93 7.97 -6.96
C LEU A 426 -2.99 8.10 -8.16
N LEU A 427 -3.58 8.23 -9.35
CA LEU A 427 -2.91 8.78 -10.52
C LEU A 427 -2.85 10.32 -10.41
N PRO A 428 -1.84 10.98 -11.03
CA PRO A 428 -1.66 12.42 -10.93
C PRO A 428 -2.52 13.19 -11.94
N THR A 429 -3.77 12.74 -12.12
CA THR A 429 -4.76 13.37 -13.00
C THR A 429 -6.18 13.19 -12.43
N VAL A 430 -7.04 14.16 -12.73
CA VAL A 430 -8.47 14.16 -12.42
C VAL A 430 -9.24 14.62 -13.65
N THR A 431 -10.37 13.97 -13.93
CA THR A 431 -11.30 14.46 -14.97
C THR A 431 -12.41 15.27 -14.33
N VAL A 432 -12.51 16.55 -14.66
CA VAL A 432 -13.63 17.42 -14.23
C VAL A 432 -14.70 17.43 -15.31
N HIS A 433 -15.94 17.16 -14.92
CA HIS A 433 -17.08 17.05 -15.83
C HIS A 433 -17.91 18.34 -15.92
N PRO A 434 -18.69 18.55 -17.00
CA PRO A 434 -19.52 19.76 -17.16
C PRO A 434 -20.56 20.00 -16.06
N ASN A 435 -20.95 18.96 -15.32
CA ASN A 435 -21.89 19.04 -14.19
C ASN A 435 -21.20 19.31 -12.85
N ALA A 436 -19.93 19.74 -12.85
CA ALA A 436 -19.06 19.97 -11.69
C ALA A 436 -18.68 18.70 -10.89
N SER A 437 -19.13 17.52 -11.30
CA SER A 437 -18.59 16.26 -10.80
C SER A 437 -17.15 16.06 -11.27
N PHE A 438 -16.37 15.26 -10.55
CA PHE A 438 -15.01 14.93 -10.95
C PHE A 438 -14.71 13.45 -10.74
N THR A 439 -13.83 12.88 -11.55
CA THR A 439 -13.41 11.48 -11.48
C THR A 439 -11.93 11.40 -11.16
N LEU A 440 -11.62 10.72 -10.05
CA LEU A 440 -10.28 10.32 -9.66
C LEU A 440 -9.96 8.95 -10.25
N TYR A 441 -8.69 8.72 -10.59
CA TYR A 441 -8.17 7.45 -11.07
C TYR A 441 -7.13 6.92 -10.11
N PHE A 442 -7.12 5.62 -9.89
CA PHE A 442 -6.19 5.02 -8.94
C PHE A 442 -5.92 3.55 -9.26
N THR A 443 -4.72 3.09 -8.92
CA THR A 443 -4.42 1.67 -8.90
C THR A 443 -4.98 1.04 -7.62
N MET A 444 -5.38 -0.22 -7.70
CA MET A 444 -5.80 -1.03 -6.57
C MET A 444 -5.28 -2.45 -6.76
N SER A 445 -4.74 -3.05 -5.71
CA SER A 445 -4.24 -4.42 -5.73
C SER A 445 -5.17 -5.40 -5.01
N THR A 446 -5.08 -6.67 -5.38
CA THR A 446 -5.82 -7.79 -4.77
C THR A 446 -4.89 -8.98 -4.60
N TRP A 447 -4.93 -9.71 -3.49
CA TRP A 447 -3.97 -10.81 -3.25
C TRP A 447 -4.46 -12.17 -3.75
N GLN A 448 -5.77 -12.33 -3.93
CA GLN A 448 -6.36 -13.47 -4.62
C GLN A 448 -7.44 -13.00 -5.60
N PRO A 449 -7.22 -13.19 -6.91
CA PRO A 449 -5.93 -13.44 -7.58
C PRO A 449 -4.98 -12.24 -7.39
N TYR A 450 -3.67 -12.44 -7.62
CA TYR A 450 -2.66 -11.41 -7.41
C TYR A 450 -2.63 -10.36 -8.53
N ASN A 451 -3.59 -9.43 -8.49
CA ASN A 451 -3.82 -8.45 -9.54
C ASN A 451 -3.38 -7.05 -9.11
N VAL A 452 -3.13 -6.24 -10.13
CA VAL A 452 -3.22 -4.78 -10.02
C VAL A 452 -4.22 -4.29 -11.07
N VAL A 453 -5.20 -3.50 -10.64
CA VAL A 453 -6.28 -2.99 -11.48
C VAL A 453 -6.27 -1.47 -11.51
N LEU A 454 -6.75 -0.90 -12.61
CA LEU A 454 -7.04 0.52 -12.72
C LEU A 454 -8.51 0.75 -12.38
N MET A 455 -8.76 1.57 -11.37
CA MET A 455 -10.09 1.95 -10.90
C MET A 455 -10.32 3.44 -11.14
N SER A 456 -11.59 3.83 -11.12
CA SER A 456 -12.02 5.22 -11.11
C SER A 456 -13.15 5.43 -10.11
N ALA A 457 -13.15 6.59 -9.47
CA ALA A 457 -14.20 7.00 -8.55
C ALA A 457 -14.69 8.41 -8.89
N THR A 458 -15.99 8.55 -9.13
CA THR A 458 -16.62 9.82 -9.45
C THR A 458 -17.28 10.40 -8.20
N PHE A 459 -17.01 11.68 -7.95
CA PHE A 459 -17.55 12.48 -6.86
C PHE A 459 -18.31 13.67 -7.40
N LYS A 460 -19.26 14.20 -6.63
CA LYS A 460 -20.14 15.28 -7.04
C LYS A 460 -20.27 16.36 -5.98
#